data_AF-A0AAD7NGX1-F1
#
_entry.id   AF-A0AAD7NGX1-F1
#
_cell.length_a   1.000
_cell.length_b   1.000
_cell.length_c   1.000
_cell.angle_alpha   90.00
_cell.angle_beta   90.00
_cell.angle_gamma   90.00
#
_symmetry.space_group_name_H-M   'P 1'
#
loop_
_entity.id
_entity.type
_entity.pdbx_description
1 polymer ?
#
loop_
_entity_poly.entity_id
_entity_poly.type
_entity_poly.pdbx_seq_one_letter_code
_entity_poly.pdbx_strand_id
1 'polypeptide(L)'
;MTALEMTRSRTADEIALLVNQLRAVAPSTVNNPVGHRTRLIKPFLCFNTIAVALTFIPAVEVSAPGHINPYTYNHMLFDHERTSGAEIGSCYAVPSAHITIGR
;
A
#
# COMPACT_ATOMS: atom_id res chain seq x y z
N MET A 1 6.79 -6.45 2.88
CA MET A 1 6.41 -5.05 2.57
C MET A 1 5.07 -4.79 3.24
N THR A 2 4.92 -3.69 3.96
CA THR A 2 3.60 -3.26 4.45
C THR A 2 2.96 -2.40 3.37
N ALA A 3 1.80 -2.81 2.84
CA ALA A 3 1.08 -2.02 1.84
C ALA A 3 0.37 -0.83 2.48
N LEU A 4 -0.25 -1.09 3.64
CA LEU A 4 -0.98 -0.10 4.41
C LEU A 4 -0.98 -0.46 5.91
N GLU A 5 -0.76 0.53 6.78
CA GLU A 5 -0.83 0.37 8.24
C GLU A 5 -1.98 1.21 8.79
N MET A 6 -2.95 0.58 9.46
CA MET A 6 -4.19 1.22 9.92
C MET A 6 -4.35 1.22 11.45
N THR A 7 -3.60 0.38 12.17
CA THR A 7 -3.82 0.11 13.59
C THR A 7 -2.83 0.83 14.52
N ARG A 8 -1.90 1.62 13.97
CA ARG A 8 -0.89 2.32 14.79
C ARG A 8 -1.57 3.31 15.73
N SER A 9 -1.14 3.30 16.99
CA SER A 9 -1.65 4.21 18.04
C SER A 9 -3.16 4.12 18.28
N ARG A 10 -3.78 2.96 17.98
CA ARG A 10 -5.19 2.68 18.25
C ARG A 10 -5.35 1.73 19.43
N THR A 11 -6.46 1.86 20.13
CA THR A 11 -6.89 0.97 21.21
C THR A 11 -7.35 -0.39 20.68
N ALA A 12 -7.44 -1.39 21.55
CA ALA A 12 -7.90 -2.72 21.17
C ALA A 12 -9.34 -2.70 20.61
N ASP A 13 -10.23 -1.88 21.19
CA ASP A 13 -11.63 -1.77 20.76
C ASP A 13 -11.74 -1.12 19.36
N GLU A 14 -10.95 -0.06 19.10
CA GLU A 14 -10.87 0.56 17.77
C GLU A 14 -10.32 -0.42 16.71
N ILE A 15 -9.33 -1.24 17.08
CA ILE A 15 -8.80 -2.28 16.20
C ILE A 15 -9.86 -3.35 15.92
N ALA A 16 -10.62 -3.78 16.93
CA ALA A 16 -11.69 -4.77 16.75
C ALA A 16 -12.78 -4.26 15.81
N LEU A 17 -13.16 -2.99 15.93
CA LEU A 17 -14.10 -2.34 15.02
C LEU A 17 -13.57 -2.30 13.59
N LEU A 18 -12.31 -1.90 13.40
CA LEU A 18 -11.66 -1.92 12.08
C LEU A 18 -11.62 -3.32 11.47
N VAL A 19 -11.25 -4.35 12.24
CA VAL A 19 -11.22 -5.74 11.76
C VAL A 19 -12.61 -6.19 11.31
N ASN A 20 -13.65 -5.84 12.06
CA ASN A 20 -15.03 -6.16 11.70
C ASN A 20 -15.47 -5.46 10.41
N GLN A 21 -15.13 -4.18 10.24
CA GLN A 21 -15.41 -3.42 9.02
C GLN A 21 -14.66 -4.00 7.80
N LEU A 22 -13.36 -4.28 7.95
CA LEU A 22 -12.52 -4.75 6.86
C LEU A 22 -12.83 -6.19 6.43
N ARG A 23 -13.41 -7.01 7.30
CA ARG A 23 -13.67 -8.44 7.02
C ARG A 23 -14.48 -8.66 5.74
N ALA A 24 -15.46 -7.81 5.46
CA ALA A 24 -16.31 -7.93 4.27
C ALA A 24 -15.57 -7.58 2.97
N VAL A 25 -14.62 -6.66 3.02
CA VAL A 25 -13.88 -6.13 1.85
C VAL A 25 -12.49 -6.73 1.68
N ALA A 26 -12.01 -7.51 2.65
CA ALA A 26 -10.68 -8.13 2.60
C ALA A 26 -10.47 -9.01 1.35
N PRO A 27 -11.44 -9.86 0.91
CA PRO A 27 -11.24 -10.69 -0.26
C PRO A 27 -11.11 -9.88 -1.56
N SER A 28 -11.92 -8.83 -1.75
CA SER A 28 -11.82 -7.97 -2.94
C SER A 28 -10.53 -7.15 -2.95
N THR A 29 -10.09 -6.71 -1.76
CA THR A 29 -8.82 -6.00 -1.58
C THR A 29 -7.63 -6.86 -1.98
N VAL A 30 -7.50 -8.06 -1.41
CA VAL A 30 -6.33 -8.92 -1.62
C VAL A 30 -6.22 -9.36 -3.09
N ASN A 31 -7.38 -9.49 -3.77
CA ASN A 31 -7.43 -9.89 -5.16
C ASN A 31 -7.41 -8.72 -6.16
N ASN A 32 -7.45 -7.46 -5.71
CA ASN A 32 -7.41 -6.28 -6.59
C ASN A 32 -6.22 -6.28 -7.58
N PRO A 33 -4.99 -6.67 -7.17
CA PRO A 33 -3.84 -6.70 -8.09
C PRO A 33 -3.96 -7.70 -9.24
N VAL A 34 -4.91 -8.64 -9.20
CA VAL A 34 -5.19 -9.59 -10.30
C VAL A 34 -5.80 -8.88 -11.49
N GLY A 35 -6.71 -7.93 -11.25
CA GLY A 35 -7.37 -7.12 -12.29
C GLY A 35 -6.60 -5.85 -12.67
N HIS A 36 -5.87 -5.28 -11.72
CA HIS A 36 -5.10 -4.05 -11.90
C HIS A 36 -3.64 -4.26 -11.46
N ARG A 37 -2.81 -4.79 -12.38
CA ARG A 37 -1.40 -5.07 -12.07
C ARG A 37 -0.63 -3.78 -11.84
N THR A 38 -0.29 -3.50 -10.59
CA THR A 38 0.65 -2.43 -10.25
C THR A 38 2.06 -2.99 -10.15
N ARG A 39 3.06 -2.18 -10.53
CA ARG A 39 4.48 -2.57 -10.43
C ARG A 39 5.27 -1.54 -9.66
N LEU A 40 6.26 -2.04 -8.92
CA LEU A 40 7.27 -1.27 -8.22
C LEU A 40 8.61 -1.51 -8.92
N ILE A 41 9.32 -0.43 -9.22
CA ILE A 41 10.57 -0.46 -9.98
C ILE A 41 11.64 0.37 -9.28
N LYS A 42 12.88 0.30 -9.82
CA LYS A 42 14.06 1.04 -9.35
C LYS A 42 14.28 0.88 -7.84
N PRO A 43 14.63 -0.33 -7.38
CA PRO A 43 14.99 -0.53 -5.97
C PRO A 43 16.18 0.39 -5.61
N PHE A 44 16.07 1.06 -4.47
CA PHE A 44 17.10 1.91 -3.90
C PHE A 44 17.36 1.53 -2.44
N LEU A 45 18.63 1.35 -2.08
CA LEU A 45 19.02 1.00 -0.71
C LEU A 45 19.08 2.26 0.16
N CYS A 46 18.17 2.36 1.13
CA CYS A 46 18.16 3.38 2.17
C CYS A 46 18.66 2.79 3.49
N PHE A 47 19.49 3.50 4.22
CA PHE A 47 19.89 3.08 5.56
C PHE A 47 20.19 4.27 6.47
N ASN A 48 20.02 4.04 7.77
CA ASN A 48 20.45 4.93 8.83
C ASN A 48 20.99 4.10 10.00
N THR A 49 21.25 4.73 11.14
CA THR A 49 21.78 4.06 12.35
C THR A 49 20.84 3.04 12.99
N ILE A 50 19.58 2.97 12.56
CA ILE A 50 18.51 2.17 13.19
C ILE A 50 17.96 1.09 12.25
N ALA A 51 18.10 1.25 10.92
CA ALA A 51 17.54 0.31 9.96
C ALA A 51 18.16 0.42 8.57
N VAL A 52 17.99 -0.67 7.82
CA VAL A 52 18.29 -0.79 6.38
C VAL A 52 17.01 -1.20 5.65
N ALA A 53 16.69 -0.53 4.54
CA ALA A 53 15.49 -0.77 3.75
C ALA A 53 15.75 -0.64 2.24
N LEU A 54 15.00 -1.41 1.44
CA LEU A 54 14.85 -1.19 0.00
C LEU A 54 13.60 -0.35 -0.24
N THR A 55 13.74 0.75 -0.96
CA THR A 55 12.64 1.63 -1.38
C THR A 55 12.45 1.53 -2.89
N PHE A 56 11.21 1.66 -3.36
CA PHE A 56 10.81 1.52 -4.75
C PHE A 56 9.94 2.69 -5.19
N ILE A 57 9.86 2.92 -6.51
CA ILE A 57 8.92 3.87 -7.09
C ILE A 57 7.82 3.13 -7.88
N PRO A 58 6.57 3.65 -7.91
CA PRO A 58 5.53 3.12 -8.76
C PRO A 58 5.89 3.25 -10.24
N ALA A 59 5.67 2.19 -11.01
CA ALA A 59 5.68 2.26 -12.46
C ALA A 59 4.28 2.56 -12.99
N VAL A 60 4.23 3.30 -14.09
CA VAL A 60 3.05 3.39 -14.96
C VAL A 60 3.09 2.22 -15.92
N GLU A 61 1.96 1.56 -16.14
CA GLU A 61 1.88 0.46 -17.09
C GLU A 61 1.72 1.00 -18.51
N VAL A 62 2.55 0.50 -19.44
CA VAL A 62 2.44 0.77 -20.87
C VAL A 62 2.08 -0.57 -21.53
N SER A 63 0.83 -0.71 -21.90
CA SER A 63 0.27 -1.93 -22.49
C SER A 63 0.19 -1.74 -24.00
N ALA A 64 1.14 -2.29 -24.77
CA ALA A 64 1.25 -2.10 -26.22
C ALA A 64 1.51 -0.64 -26.68
N PRO A 65 1.97 -0.41 -27.92
CA PRO A 65 2.19 0.94 -28.42
C PRO A 65 0.86 1.70 -28.45
N GLY A 66 0.74 2.76 -27.64
CA GLY A 66 -0.40 3.68 -27.65
C GLY A 66 -1.42 3.52 -26.50
N HIS A 67 -1.37 2.47 -25.68
CA HIS A 67 -2.19 2.38 -24.46
C HIS A 67 -1.33 2.52 -23.21
N ILE A 68 -1.40 3.70 -22.58
CA ILE A 68 -0.80 3.96 -21.27
C ILE A 68 -1.91 3.78 -20.24
N ASN A 69 -1.74 2.84 -19.31
CA ASN A 69 -2.61 2.72 -18.16
C ASN A 69 -1.98 3.54 -17.00
N PRO A 70 -2.55 4.71 -16.64
CA PRO A 70 -2.00 5.58 -15.61
C PRO A 70 -2.17 5.00 -14.19
N TYR A 71 -2.86 3.87 -14.05
CA TYR A 71 -3.06 3.21 -12.77
C TYR A 71 -1.73 2.72 -12.20
N THR A 72 -1.42 3.15 -10.97
CA THR A 72 -0.16 2.84 -10.30
C THR A 72 -0.41 2.27 -8.91
N TYR A 73 0.66 1.79 -8.26
CA TYR A 73 0.60 1.29 -6.88
C TYR A 73 -0.09 2.27 -5.92
N ASN A 74 0.13 3.58 -6.08
CA ASN A 74 -0.51 4.59 -5.22
C ASN A 74 -2.02 4.69 -5.44
N HIS A 75 -2.49 4.54 -6.68
CA HIS A 75 -3.93 4.50 -6.97
C HIS A 75 -4.59 3.29 -6.32
N MET A 76 -3.95 2.12 -6.38
CA MET A 76 -4.42 0.90 -5.70
C MET A 76 -4.53 1.07 -4.19
N LEU A 77 -3.57 1.73 -3.55
CA LEU A 77 -3.65 2.00 -2.10
C LEU A 77 -4.81 2.96 -1.77
N PHE A 78 -5.00 4.00 -2.58
CA PHE A 78 -6.10 4.96 -2.40
C PHE A 78 -7.48 4.32 -2.60
N ASP A 79 -7.63 3.47 -3.61
CA ASP A 79 -8.87 2.73 -3.83
C ASP A 79 -9.17 1.80 -2.66
N HIS A 80 -8.13 1.20 -2.06
CA HIS A 80 -8.30 0.35 -0.88
C HIS A 80 -8.81 1.15 0.33
N GLU A 81 -8.21 2.32 0.61
CA GLU A 81 -8.69 3.25 1.63
C GLU A 81 -10.18 3.55 1.43
N ARG A 82 -10.52 4.03 0.23
CA ARG A 82 -11.87 4.47 -0.11
C ARG A 82 -12.90 3.34 -0.02
N THR A 83 -12.54 2.15 -0.49
CA THR A 83 -13.44 0.98 -0.49
C THR A 83 -13.63 0.42 0.91
N SER A 84 -12.62 0.55 1.77
CA SER A 84 -12.67 0.04 3.13
C SER A 84 -13.54 0.87 4.07
N GLY A 85 -13.72 2.17 3.79
CA GLY A 85 -14.38 3.11 4.69
C GLY A 85 -13.62 3.35 6.01
N ALA A 86 -12.45 2.73 6.18
CA ALA A 86 -11.59 2.86 7.34
C ALA A 86 -10.62 4.02 7.12
N GLU A 87 -10.66 5.01 8.00
CA GLU A 87 -9.73 6.14 7.98
C GLU A 87 -8.31 5.63 8.21
N ILE A 88 -7.38 5.90 7.29
CA ILE A 88 -5.96 5.60 7.47
C ILE A 88 -5.36 6.72 8.31
N GLY A 89 -4.75 6.35 9.44
CA GLY A 89 -4.07 7.32 10.30
C GLY A 89 -3.00 8.12 9.55
N SER A 90 -2.93 9.42 9.83
CA SER A 90 -2.09 10.50 9.26
C SER A 90 -0.59 10.20 9.02
N CYS A 91 -0.05 9.09 9.51
CA CYS A 91 1.39 8.82 9.46
C CYS A 91 1.96 8.42 8.09
N TYR A 92 1.14 8.39 7.04
CA TYR A 92 1.56 8.11 5.66
C TYR A 92 1.11 9.22 4.71
N ALA A 93 1.50 10.47 5.01
CA ALA A 93 1.25 11.61 4.11
C ALA A 93 1.89 11.43 2.72
N VAL A 94 2.91 10.56 2.59
CA VAL A 94 3.48 10.14 1.30
C VAL A 94 3.57 8.61 1.29
N PRO A 95 2.74 7.90 0.49
CA PRO A 95 2.87 6.48 0.33
C PRO A 95 4.25 6.18 -0.29
N SER A 96 5.12 5.56 0.49
CA SER A 96 6.42 5.06 0.02
C SER A 96 6.38 3.54 0.01
N ALA A 97 6.81 2.97 -1.11
CA ALA A 97 6.91 1.54 -1.21
C ALA A 97 8.28 1.08 -0.69
N HIS A 98 8.34 0.50 0.51
CA HIS A 98 9.61 0.04 1.07
C HIS A 98 9.53 -1.29 1.82
N ILE A 99 10.66 -1.99 1.85
CA ILE A 99 10.87 -3.25 2.57
C ILE A 99 12.06 -3.05 3.49
N THR A 100 11.82 -3.08 4.81
CA THR A 100 12.91 -3.18 5.78
C THR A 100 13.58 -4.53 5.63
N ILE A 101 14.90 -4.53 5.41
CA ILE A 101 15.71 -5.75 5.23
C ILE A 101 16.68 -5.99 6.40
N GLY A 102 16.84 -4.99 7.28
CA GLY A 102 17.62 -5.11 8.51
C GLY A 102 17.23 -4.03 9.52
N ARG A 103 17.35 -4.36 10.80
CA ARG A 103 17.18 -3.49 11.96
C ARG A 103 18.23 -3.84 12.99
#